data_AF-B0EBE5-F1
#
_entry.id   AF-B0EBE5-F1
#
_cell.length_a   1.000
_cell.length_b   1.000
_cell.length_c   1.000
_cell.angle_alpha   90.00
_cell.angle_beta   90.00
_cell.angle_gamma   90.00
#
_symmetry.space_group_name_H-M   'P 1'
#
loop_
_entity.id
_entity.type
_entity.pdbx_description
1 polymer ?
#
loop_
_entity_poly.entity_id
_entity_poly.type
_entity_poly.pdbx_seq_one_letter_code
_entity_poly.pdbx_strand_id
1 'polypeptide(L)'
;MWFCLLLLFISFCNGEYCQKVDGNDTVIYANTFCSGSTLISGTLTGDYTKYSSVIISMKNNNGIEPLYLGSISNTFKANKVIVRLEEGISKSYSLNFMNIETNIELELIKNSYSFEKVQFIFYNGNSPTRIIGDVDELWVSGNDNYYYYYHLPIQRTYINSIPINLKFSSDNKGIWYLISSYEGSINKITSKSSNDKYFNQTCGGMVRYFSYNNIEIHDITTECNHQFKKDEEDDFNSFIVTVTVSLSNYNYQISLSTNNYIIRNNHDSSNIHTIYTYPNQWLKYESTNQITFNIYRKKEPYQRIEFSLTIEQSNEGTTLIKEVENNDKSISTLIISSSKHLSFSNDIEFSRTTSTTKKSQIMIIGMKGVTFSNDKNDYHCDIMIYKEETRECIECEKGYYLNSNKECQLSDNCIVGYKTYCYQCKEGYIKEKGECKEKDNKCNKSERNYCLKCSNGYKIQNNQCDGDKEDQCYYEGNECVSCSNGYTLNNGKCSNKEKNRNGKNEEIYCEMENTLIIINV
;
A
#
# COMPACT_ATOMS: atom_id res chain seq x y z
N MET A 1 76.88 -1.81 2.96
CA MET A 1 75.93 -0.76 3.40
C MET A 1 74.83 -0.67 2.34
N TRP A 2 73.87 -1.61 2.38
CA TRP A 2 72.78 -1.72 1.41
C TRP A 2 71.48 -1.76 2.22
N PHE A 3 71.17 -0.59 2.77
CA PHE A 3 69.90 -0.26 3.41
C PHE A 3 69.20 0.67 2.43
N CYS A 4 68.38 0.12 1.54
CA CYS A 4 67.43 0.90 0.74
C CYS A 4 66.27 0.01 0.32
N LEU A 5 65.09 0.35 0.84
CA LEU A 5 63.76 0.03 0.31
C LEU A 5 63.29 -1.43 0.35
N LEU A 6 63.16 -1.95 1.57
CA LEU A 6 62.18 -3.00 1.90
C LEU A 6 60.97 -2.36 2.62
N LEU A 7 60.50 -1.22 2.11
CA LEU A 7 59.17 -0.66 2.37
C LEU A 7 58.20 -1.20 1.30
N LEU A 8 58.22 -2.52 1.10
CA LEU A 8 57.27 -3.19 0.22
C LEU A 8 55.94 -3.25 0.96
N PHE A 9 55.04 -2.36 0.53
CA PHE A 9 53.58 -2.42 0.64
C PHE A 9 53.05 -3.57 1.49
N ILE A 10 52.55 -3.26 2.68
CA ILE A 10 51.86 -4.25 3.51
C ILE A 10 50.52 -4.56 2.83
N SER A 11 50.53 -5.43 1.83
CA SER A 11 49.32 -6.10 1.36
C SER A 11 48.94 -7.12 2.43
N PHE A 12 47.84 -6.87 3.12
CA PHE A 12 47.32 -7.85 4.07
C PHE A 12 46.57 -8.90 3.25
N CYS A 13 47.13 -10.12 3.20
CA CYS A 13 46.40 -11.28 2.72
C CYS A 13 45.45 -11.72 3.83
N ASN A 14 44.18 -11.28 3.78
CA ASN A 14 43.17 -11.79 4.69
C ASN A 14 42.58 -13.07 4.08
N GLY A 15 43.36 -14.16 4.11
CA GLY A 15 42.95 -15.54 3.83
C GLY A 15 42.36 -15.87 2.45
N GLU A 16 41.84 -14.92 1.66
CA GLU A 16 40.87 -15.20 0.57
C GLU A 16 40.93 -14.20 -0.61
N TYR A 17 41.34 -12.95 -0.38
CA TYR A 17 41.66 -11.93 -1.41
C TYR A 17 42.81 -11.05 -0.93
N CYS A 18 43.53 -10.43 -1.87
CA CYS A 18 44.66 -9.56 -1.55
C CYS A 18 44.13 -8.12 -1.46
N GLN A 19 44.26 -7.49 -0.28
CA GLN A 19 43.85 -6.10 -0.06
C GLN A 19 45.08 -5.19 0.06
N LYS A 20 45.04 -4.06 -0.63
CA LYS A 20 46.03 -2.99 -0.55
C LYS A 20 45.32 -1.65 -0.36
N VAL A 21 45.70 -0.91 0.68
CA VAL A 21 45.27 0.49 0.82
C VAL A 21 46.19 1.35 -0.04
N ASP A 22 45.62 2.17 -0.92
CA ASP A 22 46.35 3.07 -1.83
C ASP A 22 45.81 4.50 -1.67
N GLY A 23 46.48 5.28 -0.82
CA GLY A 23 45.96 6.58 -0.39
C GLY A 23 44.65 6.46 0.38
N ASN A 24 43.60 7.14 -0.10
CA ASN A 24 42.24 7.08 0.47
C ASN A 24 41.38 5.95 -0.13
N ASP A 25 41.90 5.23 -1.11
CA ASP A 25 41.21 4.11 -1.76
C ASP A 25 41.67 2.77 -1.18
N THR A 26 40.83 1.75 -1.35
CA THR A 26 41.21 0.37 -1.08
C THR A 26 41.14 -0.44 -2.37
N VAL A 27 42.21 -1.14 -2.69
CA VAL A 27 42.30 -2.04 -3.84
C VAL A 27 42.15 -3.48 -3.37
N ILE A 28 41.21 -4.19 -3.97
CA ILE A 28 40.92 -5.60 -3.74
C ILE A 28 41.24 -6.34 -5.02
N TYR A 29 42.19 -7.28 -4.95
CA TYR A 29 42.49 -8.17 -6.07
C TYR A 29 41.66 -9.44 -5.93
N ALA A 30 40.69 -9.60 -6.83
CA ALA A 30 39.79 -10.75 -6.91
C ALA A 30 40.25 -11.73 -8.00
N ASN A 31 40.04 -13.03 -7.78
CA ASN A 31 40.39 -14.12 -8.70
C ASN A 31 41.90 -14.22 -9.01
N THR A 32 42.74 -13.69 -8.12
CA THR A 32 44.20 -13.83 -8.15
C THR A 32 44.66 -14.80 -7.07
N PHE A 33 45.62 -15.69 -7.37
CA PHE A 33 46.24 -16.56 -6.37
C PHE A 33 47.02 -15.71 -5.36
N CYS A 34 46.50 -15.55 -4.14
CA CYS A 34 47.28 -15.05 -3.02
C CYS A 34 48.14 -16.22 -2.50
N SER A 35 49.47 -16.08 -2.54
CA SER A 35 50.39 -17.09 -2.01
C SER A 35 50.14 -17.28 -0.50
N GLY A 36 49.56 -18.41 -0.10
CA GLY A 36 49.33 -18.78 1.30
C GLY A 36 47.88 -19.05 1.71
N SER A 37 46.93 -18.96 0.78
CA SER A 37 45.50 -19.18 1.03
C SER A 37 45.01 -20.44 0.32
N THR A 38 44.39 -21.37 1.08
CA THR A 38 43.69 -22.56 0.55
C THR A 38 42.17 -22.33 0.41
N LEU A 39 41.68 -21.11 0.66
CA LEU A 39 40.27 -20.77 0.69
C LEU A 39 39.97 -19.71 -0.38
N ILE A 40 39.37 -20.15 -1.48
CA ILE A 40 38.79 -19.29 -2.50
C ILE A 40 37.35 -19.01 -2.07
N SER A 41 37.14 -17.96 -1.30
CA SER A 41 35.79 -17.47 -1.01
C SER A 41 35.53 -16.28 -1.92
N GLY A 42 34.64 -16.46 -2.88
CA GLY A 42 34.25 -15.42 -3.82
C GLY A 42 33.37 -14.32 -3.19
N THR A 43 33.38 -14.10 -1.87
CA THR A 43 32.43 -13.19 -1.19
C THR A 43 33.12 -12.04 -0.46
N LEU A 44 32.81 -10.80 -0.83
CA LEU A 44 33.27 -9.58 -0.18
C LEU A 44 32.19 -9.03 0.76
N THR A 45 32.52 -8.89 2.04
CA THR A 45 31.62 -8.35 3.07
C THR A 45 32.33 -7.27 3.89
N GLY A 46 31.56 -6.43 4.59
CA GLY A 46 32.10 -5.42 5.51
C GLY A 46 31.81 -3.98 5.11
N ASP A 47 32.28 -3.05 5.94
CA ASP A 47 32.06 -1.62 5.81
C ASP A 47 33.32 -0.91 5.27
N TYR A 48 33.23 -0.44 4.03
CA TYR A 48 34.29 0.27 3.31
C TYR A 48 33.98 1.76 3.13
N THR A 49 32.94 2.29 3.78
CA THR A 49 32.51 3.70 3.66
C THR A 49 33.56 4.73 4.11
N LYS A 50 34.56 4.29 4.89
CA LYS A 50 35.71 5.11 5.28
C LYS A 50 36.67 5.43 4.13
N TYR A 51 36.62 4.67 3.04
CA TYR A 51 37.45 4.89 1.86
C TYR A 51 36.70 5.74 0.84
N SER A 52 37.43 6.51 0.02
CA SER A 52 36.82 7.26 -1.09
C SER A 52 36.24 6.33 -2.15
N SER A 53 36.92 5.23 -2.44
CA SER A 53 36.44 4.19 -3.33
C SER A 53 37.00 2.79 -2.99
N VAL A 54 36.27 1.77 -3.39
CA VAL A 54 36.69 0.37 -3.38
C VAL A 54 37.01 -0.05 -4.81
N ILE A 55 38.28 -0.22 -5.12
CA ILE A 55 38.74 -0.67 -6.44
C ILE A 55 38.83 -2.20 -6.42
N ILE A 56 38.03 -2.86 -7.25
CA ILE A 56 38.06 -4.31 -7.42
C ILE A 56 38.78 -4.62 -8.73
N SER A 57 40.00 -5.14 -8.63
CA SER A 57 40.74 -5.67 -9.79
C SER A 57 40.37 -7.13 -10.00
N MET A 58 39.69 -7.44 -11.09
CA MET A 58 39.21 -8.79 -11.41
C MET A 58 40.05 -9.41 -12.53
N LYS A 59 40.72 -10.52 -12.23
CA LYS A 59 41.47 -11.30 -13.23
C LYS A 59 40.85 -12.68 -13.42
N ASN A 60 40.31 -12.99 -14.59
CA ASN A 60 39.68 -14.29 -14.83
C ASN A 60 40.67 -15.32 -15.40
N ASN A 61 41.23 -16.17 -14.54
CA ASN A 61 42.27 -17.14 -14.91
C ASN A 61 41.75 -18.53 -15.29
N ASN A 62 40.57 -18.99 -14.83
CA ASN A 62 39.99 -20.31 -15.16
C ASN A 62 38.49 -20.36 -14.78
N GLY A 63 37.60 -20.15 -15.76
CA GLY A 63 36.14 -20.22 -15.55
C GLY A 63 35.53 -18.98 -14.90
N ILE A 64 34.22 -18.76 -15.10
CA ILE A 64 33.50 -17.62 -14.51
C ILE A 64 33.21 -17.96 -13.04
N GLU A 65 34.14 -17.67 -12.14
CA GLU A 65 33.82 -17.65 -10.71
C GLU A 65 33.11 -16.32 -10.37
N PRO A 66 31.88 -16.37 -9.84
CA PRO A 66 31.15 -15.17 -9.48
C PRO A 66 31.75 -14.51 -8.25
N LEU A 67 31.92 -13.19 -8.32
CA LEU A 67 32.25 -12.37 -7.17
C LEU A 67 30.96 -11.89 -6.49
N TYR A 68 30.74 -12.30 -5.25
CA TYR A 68 29.62 -11.90 -4.43
C TYR A 68 29.95 -10.67 -3.59
N LEU A 69 29.07 -9.68 -3.62
CA LEU A 69 29.10 -8.48 -2.79
C LEU A 69 28.00 -8.61 -1.71
N GLY A 70 28.44 -8.71 -0.46
CA GLY A 70 27.60 -9.02 0.69
C GLY A 70 27.33 -10.51 0.86
N SER A 71 26.66 -10.87 1.96
CA SER A 71 26.15 -12.21 2.22
C SER A 71 24.79 -12.14 2.94
N ILE A 72 24.17 -13.30 3.20
CA ILE A 72 22.91 -13.40 3.95
C ILE A 72 22.98 -12.62 5.27
N SER A 73 24.09 -12.75 5.99
CA SER A 73 24.28 -12.20 7.33
C SER A 73 25.06 -10.89 7.35
N ASN A 74 25.87 -10.60 6.33
CA ASN A 74 26.79 -9.48 6.35
C ASN A 74 26.58 -8.56 5.14
N THR A 75 26.20 -7.31 5.39
CA THR A 75 26.07 -6.28 4.35
C THR A 75 27.45 -5.84 3.86
N PHE A 76 27.59 -5.60 2.56
CA PHE A 76 28.70 -4.87 1.97
C PHE A 76 28.33 -3.39 1.81
N LYS A 77 29.15 -2.49 2.35
CA LYS A 77 28.90 -1.05 2.31
C LYS A 77 30.07 -0.32 1.67
N ALA A 78 29.78 0.57 0.74
CA ALA A 78 30.74 1.46 0.10
C ALA A 78 29.99 2.67 -0.48
N ASN A 79 30.67 3.80 -0.65
CA ASN A 79 30.08 4.94 -1.39
C ASN A 79 30.29 4.77 -2.90
N LYS A 80 31.46 4.27 -3.29
CA LYS A 80 31.86 4.08 -4.68
C LYS A 80 32.65 2.78 -4.85
N VAL A 81 32.29 1.99 -5.85
CA VAL A 81 32.98 0.77 -6.25
C VAL A 81 33.46 0.92 -7.68
N ILE A 82 34.75 0.69 -7.91
CA ILE A 82 35.37 0.76 -9.23
C ILE A 82 35.80 -0.65 -9.61
N VAL A 83 35.17 -1.25 -10.62
CA VAL A 83 35.57 -2.57 -11.12
C VAL A 83 36.53 -2.38 -12.27
N ARG A 84 37.78 -2.79 -12.06
CA ARG A 84 38.82 -2.86 -13.07
C ARG A 84 38.91 -4.28 -13.59
N LEU A 85 38.55 -4.46 -14.85
CA LEU A 85 38.69 -5.74 -15.51
C LEU A 85 40.14 -5.87 -15.98
N GLU A 86 40.83 -6.89 -15.48
CA GLU A 86 42.20 -7.22 -15.89
C GLU A 86 42.21 -8.33 -16.94
N GLU A 87 43.26 -8.34 -17.75
CA GLU A 87 43.46 -9.37 -18.78
C GLU A 87 43.50 -10.77 -18.15
N GLY A 88 42.60 -11.62 -18.62
CA GLY A 88 42.45 -13.02 -18.21
C GLY A 88 42.18 -13.93 -19.39
N ILE A 89 42.14 -15.24 -19.15
CA ILE A 89 41.87 -16.27 -20.17
C ILE A 89 40.41 -16.19 -20.66
N SER A 90 39.49 -15.85 -19.77
CA SER A 90 38.06 -15.67 -20.08
C SER A 90 37.69 -14.19 -20.15
N LYS A 91 36.93 -13.81 -21.18
CA LYS A 91 36.41 -12.44 -21.39
C LYS A 91 35.02 -12.22 -20.78
N SER A 92 34.66 -13.01 -19.77
CA SER A 92 33.37 -12.93 -19.10
C SER A 92 33.55 -12.85 -17.58
N TYR A 93 32.85 -11.91 -16.97
CA TYR A 93 32.90 -11.62 -15.53
C TYR A 93 31.49 -11.65 -14.95
N SER A 94 31.34 -12.17 -13.73
CA SER A 94 30.05 -12.20 -13.02
C SER A 94 30.20 -11.53 -11.67
N LEU A 95 29.37 -10.52 -11.41
CA LEU A 95 29.24 -9.88 -10.11
C LEU A 95 27.83 -10.11 -9.56
N ASN A 96 27.77 -10.62 -8.35
CA ASN A 96 26.55 -11.04 -7.68
C ASN A 96 26.33 -10.14 -6.46
N PHE A 97 25.23 -9.40 -6.44
CA PHE A 97 24.94 -8.46 -5.36
C PHE A 97 23.94 -9.12 -4.41
N MET A 98 24.42 -9.63 -3.27
CA MET A 98 23.60 -10.38 -2.33
C MET A 98 22.94 -9.52 -1.25
N ASN A 99 23.73 -8.63 -0.64
CA ASN A 99 23.29 -7.77 0.45
C ASN A 99 24.23 -6.56 0.48
N ILE A 100 23.87 -5.53 -0.28
CA ILE A 100 24.67 -4.31 -0.41
C ILE A 100 23.90 -3.11 0.15
N GLU A 101 24.62 -2.07 0.54
CA GLU A 101 24.02 -0.76 0.70
C GLU A 101 23.55 -0.26 -0.67
N THR A 102 22.30 0.22 -0.76
CA THR A 102 21.69 0.53 -2.05
C THR A 102 22.28 1.79 -2.69
N ASN A 103 22.85 2.71 -1.90
CA ASN A 103 23.44 3.98 -2.36
C ASN A 103 24.89 3.82 -2.88
N ILE A 104 25.18 2.75 -3.63
CA ILE A 104 26.50 2.52 -4.25
C ILE A 104 26.51 3.08 -5.68
N GLU A 105 27.53 3.88 -6.01
CA GLU A 105 27.94 4.12 -7.40
C GLU A 105 28.92 3.03 -7.85
N LEU A 106 28.62 2.34 -8.95
CA LEU A 106 29.46 1.34 -9.58
C LEU A 106 30.06 1.89 -10.89
N GLU A 107 31.38 1.96 -10.98
CA GLU A 107 32.11 2.38 -12.17
C GLU A 107 32.82 1.18 -12.80
N LEU A 108 32.58 0.95 -14.09
CA LEU A 108 33.23 -0.08 -14.88
C LEU A 108 34.36 0.54 -15.70
N ILE A 109 35.61 0.15 -15.42
CA ILE A 109 36.79 0.65 -16.12
C ILE A 109 37.37 -0.43 -17.02
N LYS A 110 37.52 -0.07 -18.29
CA LYS A 110 38.15 -0.87 -19.35
C LYS A 110 39.67 -0.65 -19.37
N ASN A 111 40.44 -1.72 -19.21
CA ASN A 111 41.83 -1.78 -19.68
C ASN A 111 41.87 -2.03 -21.20
N SER A 112 42.95 -1.63 -21.86
CA SER A 112 43.11 -1.44 -23.33
C SER A 112 42.81 -2.63 -24.25
N TYR A 113 42.44 -3.80 -23.73
CA TYR A 113 42.27 -5.05 -24.47
C TYR A 113 40.82 -5.56 -24.32
N SER A 114 40.20 -5.96 -25.43
CA SER A 114 38.75 -6.25 -25.60
C SER A 114 38.10 -7.05 -24.45
N PHE A 115 37.01 -6.53 -23.86
CA PHE A 115 36.13 -7.27 -22.94
C PHE A 115 34.76 -7.44 -23.56
N GLU A 116 34.33 -8.68 -23.77
CA GLU A 116 33.10 -8.91 -24.52
C GLU A 116 31.87 -8.91 -23.62
N LYS A 117 31.94 -9.31 -22.32
CA LYS A 117 30.71 -9.54 -21.49
C LYS A 117 30.90 -9.34 -19.98
N VAL A 118 30.02 -8.56 -19.35
CA VAL A 118 29.86 -8.48 -17.88
C VAL A 118 28.45 -8.90 -17.49
N GLN A 119 28.33 -9.77 -16.50
CA GLN A 119 27.07 -10.23 -15.94
C GLN A 119 26.87 -9.67 -14.54
N PHE A 120 25.70 -9.08 -14.29
CA PHE A 120 25.19 -8.75 -12.98
C PHE A 120 24.05 -9.67 -12.58
N ILE A 121 24.13 -10.17 -11.36
CA ILE A 121 23.07 -10.93 -10.71
C ILE A 121 22.67 -10.18 -9.44
N PHE A 122 21.50 -9.56 -9.45
CA PHE A 122 20.95 -8.86 -8.29
C PHE A 122 20.07 -9.81 -7.49
N TYR A 123 20.51 -10.17 -6.28
CA TYR A 123 19.67 -10.99 -5.41
C TYR A 123 18.70 -10.07 -4.70
N ASN A 124 17.41 -10.37 -4.83
CA ASN A 124 16.36 -9.65 -4.10
C ASN A 124 16.36 -8.14 -4.35
N GLY A 125 16.79 -7.74 -5.56
CA GLY A 125 17.03 -6.36 -6.01
C GLY A 125 17.97 -5.53 -5.17
N ASN A 126 18.93 -6.19 -4.50
CA ASN A 126 20.14 -5.50 -4.05
C ASN A 126 20.96 -5.12 -5.29
N SER A 127 20.83 -3.88 -5.73
CA SER A 127 21.56 -3.35 -6.88
C SER A 127 22.17 -1.98 -6.57
N PRO A 128 23.28 -1.60 -7.23
CA PRO A 128 23.82 -0.26 -7.16
C PRO A 128 22.78 0.77 -7.64
N THR A 129 22.82 1.97 -7.06
CA THR A 129 21.97 3.10 -7.52
C THR A 129 22.42 3.58 -8.90
N ARG A 130 23.71 3.49 -9.21
CA ARG A 130 24.24 3.98 -10.48
C ARG A 130 25.30 3.06 -11.04
N ILE A 131 25.24 2.81 -12.34
CA ILE A 131 26.28 2.09 -13.09
C ILE A 131 26.77 2.99 -14.22
N ILE A 132 28.07 3.25 -14.24
CA ILE A 132 28.76 4.07 -15.23
C ILE A 132 29.94 3.32 -15.86
N GLY A 133 30.46 3.83 -16.97
CA GLY A 133 31.62 3.27 -17.67
C GLY A 133 31.26 2.25 -18.74
N ASP A 134 32.19 1.95 -19.65
CA ASP A 134 31.87 1.27 -20.93
C ASP A 134 32.20 -0.22 -20.93
N VAL A 135 31.22 -1.04 -21.35
CA VAL A 135 31.38 -2.49 -21.60
C VAL A 135 30.67 -2.89 -22.90
N ASP A 136 31.18 -3.90 -23.60
CA ASP A 136 30.63 -4.30 -24.90
C ASP A 136 29.24 -4.95 -24.74
N GLU A 137 29.09 -5.89 -23.81
CA GLU A 137 27.80 -6.51 -23.46
C GLU A 137 27.59 -6.48 -21.94
N LEU A 138 26.45 -5.93 -21.54
CA LEU A 138 26.00 -5.95 -20.16
C LEU A 138 24.81 -6.89 -20.02
N TRP A 139 24.98 -7.95 -19.23
CA TRP A 139 23.90 -8.86 -18.90
C TRP A 139 23.39 -8.57 -17.49
N VAL A 140 22.10 -8.26 -17.37
CA VAL A 140 21.43 -8.09 -16.09
C VAL A 140 20.43 -9.22 -15.85
N SER A 141 20.50 -9.77 -14.66
CA SER A 141 19.61 -10.80 -14.14
C SER A 141 19.45 -10.59 -12.64
N GLY A 142 18.46 -11.23 -12.06
CA GLY A 142 18.24 -11.22 -10.63
C GLY A 142 17.75 -12.57 -10.15
N ASN A 143 17.86 -12.75 -8.85
CA ASN A 143 17.70 -14.05 -8.22
C ASN A 143 16.93 -13.88 -6.91
N ASP A 144 15.64 -14.22 -6.95
CA ASP A 144 14.75 -14.12 -5.80
C ASP A 144 14.50 -15.51 -5.19
N ASN A 145 15.59 -16.25 -4.96
CA ASN A 145 15.50 -17.56 -4.33
C ASN A 145 15.01 -17.44 -2.87
N TYR A 146 14.04 -18.29 -2.50
CA TYR A 146 13.28 -18.30 -1.24
C TYR A 146 14.14 -18.27 0.04
N TYR A 147 15.40 -18.69 -0.01
CA TYR A 147 16.31 -18.72 1.14
C TYR A 147 16.76 -17.34 1.64
N TYR A 148 16.56 -16.29 0.85
CA TYR A 148 17.02 -14.96 1.17
C TYR A 148 15.80 -14.07 1.38
N TYR A 149 15.47 -13.75 2.63
CA TYR A 149 14.29 -12.99 3.08
C TYR A 149 14.16 -11.55 2.55
N TYR A 150 14.88 -11.18 1.51
CA TYR A 150 14.74 -9.91 0.81
C TYR A 150 13.96 -10.21 -0.45
N HIS A 151 12.97 -9.42 -0.79
CA HIS A 151 12.30 -9.56 -2.08
C HIS A 151 11.93 -8.16 -2.49
N LEU A 152 12.89 -7.47 -3.11
CA LEU A 152 12.62 -6.19 -3.73
C LEU A 152 12.91 -6.44 -5.21
N PRO A 153 11.93 -6.79 -6.07
CA PRO A 153 12.29 -7.15 -7.44
C PRO A 153 12.95 -6.00 -8.22
N ILE A 154 12.89 -4.75 -7.76
CA ILE A 154 13.35 -3.61 -8.56
C ILE A 154 13.81 -2.48 -7.64
N GLN A 155 15.10 -2.16 -7.61
CA GLN A 155 15.54 -0.85 -7.08
C GLN A 155 16.70 -0.22 -7.86
N ARG A 156 16.34 0.84 -8.59
CA ARG A 156 17.11 2.09 -8.74
C ARG A 156 18.42 2.06 -9.50
N THR A 157 18.65 1.12 -10.40
CA THR A 157 19.88 1.19 -11.19
C THR A 157 19.70 2.11 -12.40
N TYR A 158 20.23 3.33 -12.28
CA TYR A 158 20.42 4.21 -13.43
C TYR A 158 21.70 3.81 -14.18
N ILE A 159 21.56 3.50 -15.46
CA ILE A 159 22.70 3.18 -16.33
C ILE A 159 23.05 4.41 -17.16
N ASN A 160 24.23 4.94 -16.87
CA ASN A 160 24.93 5.93 -17.71
C ASN A 160 26.21 5.31 -18.27
N SER A 161 26.03 4.14 -18.84
CA SER A 161 26.99 3.45 -19.68
C SER A 161 26.49 3.57 -21.11
N ILE A 162 27.39 3.48 -22.09
CA ILE A 162 27.02 3.24 -23.48
C ILE A 162 27.27 1.73 -23.75
N PRO A 163 26.54 0.79 -23.12
CA PRO A 163 26.75 -0.61 -23.45
C PRO A 163 26.35 -0.80 -24.91
N ILE A 164 27.21 -1.49 -25.67
CA ILE A 164 26.89 -1.79 -27.07
C ILE A 164 25.66 -2.71 -27.13
N ASN A 165 25.48 -3.56 -26.11
CA ASN A 165 24.34 -4.47 -26.02
C ASN A 165 23.90 -4.72 -24.56
N LEU A 166 22.66 -4.38 -24.22
CA LEU A 166 22.03 -4.75 -22.94
C LEU A 166 21.21 -6.02 -23.12
N LYS A 167 21.43 -7.01 -22.24
CA LYS A 167 20.67 -8.27 -22.18
C LYS A 167 19.93 -8.41 -20.87
N PHE A 168 18.69 -8.86 -20.96
CA PHE A 168 17.90 -9.30 -19.81
C PHE A 168 17.79 -10.83 -19.80
N SER A 169 17.82 -11.42 -18.61
CA SER A 169 17.34 -12.81 -18.39
C SER A 169 16.05 -12.75 -17.60
N SER A 170 15.01 -13.46 -18.04
CA SER A 170 13.77 -13.63 -17.28
C SER A 170 13.61 -15.09 -16.88
N ASP A 171 14.50 -15.57 -16.02
CA ASP A 171 14.47 -16.97 -15.57
C ASP A 171 13.24 -17.29 -14.69
N ASN A 172 12.50 -16.26 -14.27
CA ASN A 172 11.37 -16.38 -13.37
C ASN A 172 10.10 -15.70 -13.93
N LYS A 173 8.93 -16.03 -13.36
CA LYS A 173 7.60 -15.68 -13.89
C LYS A 173 7.12 -14.31 -13.41
N GLY A 174 6.60 -13.46 -14.30
CA GLY A 174 6.05 -12.13 -13.99
C GLY A 174 6.81 -10.99 -14.69
N ILE A 175 6.67 -9.76 -14.20
CA ILE A 175 7.48 -8.60 -14.61
C ILE A 175 8.57 -8.38 -13.56
N TRP A 176 9.84 -8.37 -13.98
CA TRP A 176 10.97 -8.57 -13.06
C TRP A 176 11.88 -7.36 -12.91
N TYR A 177 12.34 -6.71 -13.99
CA TYR A 177 13.38 -5.69 -13.88
C TYR A 177 13.01 -4.37 -14.51
N LEU A 178 13.47 -3.29 -13.88
CA LEU A 178 13.52 -1.94 -14.41
C LEU A 178 14.96 -1.46 -14.36
N ILE A 179 15.52 -1.26 -15.55
CA ILE A 179 16.72 -0.45 -15.72
C ILE A 179 16.25 0.88 -16.29
N SER A 180 16.69 1.98 -15.67
CA SER A 180 16.49 3.30 -16.23
C SER A 180 17.77 3.79 -16.91
N SER A 181 17.63 4.51 -18.01
CA SER A 181 18.73 5.22 -18.66
C SER A 181 18.23 6.55 -19.21
N TYR A 182 19.13 7.49 -19.46
CA TYR A 182 18.80 8.61 -20.31
C TYR A 182 18.53 8.11 -21.75
N GLU A 183 17.66 8.80 -22.47
CA GLU A 183 17.32 8.48 -23.84
C GLU A 183 18.57 8.51 -24.73
N GLY A 184 18.74 7.50 -25.57
CA GLY A 184 19.92 7.35 -26.43
C GLY A 184 21.17 6.78 -25.76
N SER A 185 21.16 6.49 -24.46
CA SER A 185 22.32 5.86 -23.78
C SER A 185 22.51 4.39 -24.16
N ILE A 186 21.43 3.64 -24.40
CA ILE A 186 21.49 2.20 -24.72
C ILE A 186 21.33 2.00 -26.23
N ASN A 187 22.36 1.44 -26.87
CA ASN A 187 22.40 1.28 -28.32
C ASN A 187 21.50 0.14 -28.82
N LYS A 188 21.48 -0.99 -28.11
CA LYS A 188 20.76 -2.20 -28.52
C LYS A 188 20.32 -3.03 -27.32
N ILE A 189 19.13 -3.62 -27.42
CA ILE A 189 18.60 -4.58 -26.45
C ILE A 189 18.41 -5.91 -27.15
N THR A 190 18.92 -6.98 -26.54
CA THR A 190 18.75 -8.34 -27.04
C THR A 190 18.19 -9.25 -25.95
N SER A 191 17.24 -10.11 -26.31
CA SER A 191 16.78 -11.18 -25.43
C SER A 191 17.83 -12.30 -25.39
N LYS A 192 17.94 -12.96 -24.24
CA LYS A 192 18.82 -14.13 -24.07
C LYS A 192 18.15 -15.41 -24.59
N SER A 193 16.84 -15.52 -24.44
CA SER A 193 16.00 -16.65 -24.85
C SER A 193 14.83 -16.19 -25.75
N SER A 194 14.28 -17.12 -26.53
CA SER A 194 13.04 -16.89 -27.31
C SER A 194 11.82 -16.63 -26.42
N ASN A 195 11.88 -17.02 -25.14
CA ASN A 195 10.80 -16.81 -24.17
C ASN A 195 10.97 -15.50 -23.38
N ASP A 196 12.16 -14.90 -23.38
CA ASP A 196 12.38 -13.63 -22.70
C ASP A 196 11.71 -12.52 -23.53
N LYS A 197 10.72 -11.87 -22.93
CA LYS A 197 10.05 -10.72 -23.54
C LYS A 197 10.42 -9.46 -22.78
N TYR A 198 10.42 -8.34 -23.48
CA TYR A 198 10.66 -7.05 -22.87
C TYR A 198 9.84 -5.95 -23.56
N PHE A 199 9.62 -4.86 -22.84
CA PHE A 199 9.09 -3.61 -23.40
C PHE A 199 9.84 -2.43 -22.78
N ASN A 200 9.66 -1.24 -23.32
CA ASN A 200 10.21 -0.03 -22.73
C ASN A 200 9.16 1.08 -22.70
N GLN A 201 9.42 2.08 -21.87
CA GLN A 201 8.63 3.29 -21.78
C GLN A 201 9.55 4.49 -21.61
N THR A 202 9.15 5.63 -22.18
CA THR A 202 9.94 6.87 -22.12
C THR A 202 9.13 7.97 -21.43
N CYS A 203 9.77 8.75 -20.58
CA CYS A 203 9.20 9.89 -19.89
C CYS A 203 10.28 10.95 -19.68
N GLY A 204 10.07 12.16 -20.19
CA GLY A 204 10.91 13.32 -19.87
C GLY A 204 12.39 13.17 -20.21
N GLY A 205 12.77 12.34 -21.20
CA GLY A 205 14.17 12.04 -21.53
C GLY A 205 14.78 10.85 -20.78
N MET A 206 14.01 10.20 -19.89
CA MET A 206 14.38 8.93 -19.27
C MET A 206 13.63 7.76 -19.93
N VAL A 207 14.31 6.63 -20.12
CA VAL A 207 13.74 5.38 -20.63
C VAL A 207 13.83 4.31 -19.55
N ARG A 208 12.74 3.58 -19.33
CA ARG A 208 12.68 2.39 -18.47
C ARG A 208 12.47 1.14 -19.29
N TYR A 209 13.29 0.13 -19.03
CA TYR A 209 13.25 -1.15 -19.71
C TYR A 209 12.70 -2.23 -18.79
N PHE A 210 11.68 -2.95 -19.24
CA PHE A 210 10.96 -3.95 -18.49
C PHE A 210 11.18 -5.33 -19.07
N SER A 211 11.66 -6.27 -18.26
CA SER A 211 11.74 -7.69 -18.62
C SER A 211 10.57 -8.47 -18.02
N TYR A 212 9.97 -9.37 -18.80
CA TYR A 212 8.84 -10.17 -18.35
C TYR A 212 8.79 -11.57 -18.97
N ASN A 213 8.19 -12.50 -18.24
CA ASN A 213 8.02 -13.90 -18.66
C ASN A 213 6.67 -14.46 -18.22
N ASN A 214 6.08 -15.29 -19.08
CA ASN A 214 4.84 -16.03 -18.83
C ASN A 214 3.65 -15.17 -18.37
N ILE A 215 3.64 -13.86 -18.63
CA ILE A 215 2.52 -12.97 -18.34
C ILE A 215 2.03 -12.36 -19.66
N GLU A 216 0.72 -12.25 -19.81
CA GLU A 216 0.12 -11.58 -20.96
C GLU A 216 -0.09 -10.12 -20.61
N ILE A 217 0.46 -9.23 -21.44
CA ILE A 217 0.33 -7.78 -21.31
C ILE A 217 -0.68 -7.32 -22.35
N HIS A 218 -1.73 -6.63 -21.88
CA HIS A 218 -2.81 -6.11 -22.73
C HIS A 218 -2.61 -4.65 -23.09
N ASP A 219 -2.13 -3.86 -22.13
CA ASP A 219 -1.97 -2.41 -22.29
C ASP A 219 -0.89 -1.89 -21.36
N ILE A 220 -0.23 -0.81 -21.77
CA ILE A 220 0.79 -0.12 -21.01
C ILE A 220 0.56 1.38 -21.17
N THR A 221 0.33 2.07 -20.07
CA THR A 221 0.21 3.53 -20.04
C THR A 221 1.28 4.14 -19.15
N THR A 222 1.62 5.40 -19.41
CA THR A 222 2.63 6.12 -18.65
C THR A 222 2.10 7.47 -18.20
N GLU A 223 2.45 7.84 -16.97
CA GLU A 223 2.27 9.18 -16.43
C GLU A 223 3.65 9.78 -16.18
N CYS A 224 3.85 11.01 -16.66
CA CYS A 224 5.13 11.67 -16.67
C CYS A 224 4.99 13.11 -16.18
N ASN A 225 5.52 13.37 -14.99
CA ASN A 225 5.39 14.66 -14.31
C ASN A 225 6.73 15.39 -14.15
N HIS A 226 7.80 14.88 -14.78
CA HIS A 226 9.15 15.42 -14.66
C HIS A 226 9.92 15.33 -15.97
N GLN A 227 10.77 16.34 -16.21
CA GLN A 227 11.72 16.35 -17.31
C GLN A 227 13.11 16.01 -16.76
N PHE A 228 13.54 14.79 -17.00
CA PHE A 228 14.82 14.27 -16.54
C PHE A 228 15.98 14.86 -17.32
N LYS A 229 17.04 15.22 -16.61
CA LYS A 229 18.34 15.57 -17.18
C LYS A 229 19.19 14.32 -17.35
N LYS A 230 20.17 14.40 -18.25
CA LYS A 230 21.24 13.40 -18.29
C LYS A 230 21.90 13.34 -16.92
N ASP A 231 22.10 12.13 -16.41
CA ASP A 231 22.68 11.84 -15.08
C ASP A 231 21.77 12.07 -13.89
N GLU A 232 20.50 12.40 -14.12
CA GLU A 232 19.50 12.45 -13.07
C GLU A 232 19.02 11.05 -12.69
N GLU A 233 18.94 10.78 -11.38
CA GLU A 233 18.38 9.52 -10.88
C GLU A 233 16.87 9.44 -11.16
N ASP A 234 16.38 8.21 -11.27
CA ASP A 234 14.97 7.94 -11.51
C ASP A 234 14.12 8.28 -10.26
N ASP A 235 13.21 9.25 -10.41
CA ASP A 235 12.16 9.51 -9.42
C ASP A 235 10.90 8.72 -9.78
N PHE A 236 10.69 7.63 -9.05
CA PHE A 236 9.59 6.69 -9.23
C PHE A 236 8.18 7.27 -9.04
N ASN A 237 8.07 8.45 -8.43
CA ASN A 237 6.78 9.15 -8.34
C ASN A 237 6.53 10.06 -9.55
N SER A 238 7.58 10.41 -10.28
CA SER A 238 7.53 11.34 -11.42
C SER A 238 7.41 10.63 -12.76
N PHE A 239 7.85 9.38 -12.84
CA PHE A 239 7.60 8.48 -13.96
C PHE A 239 6.87 7.25 -13.41
N ILE A 240 5.58 7.10 -13.75
CA ILE A 240 4.74 5.98 -13.31
C ILE A 240 4.31 5.20 -14.55
N VAL A 241 4.50 3.87 -14.52
CA VAL A 241 4.03 2.98 -15.60
C VAL A 241 2.87 2.15 -15.06
N THR A 242 1.74 2.13 -15.78
CA THR A 242 0.61 1.27 -15.45
C THR A 242 0.53 0.15 -16.47
N VAL A 243 0.59 -1.09 -16.01
CA VAL A 243 0.57 -2.27 -16.87
C VAL A 243 -0.73 -3.05 -16.64
N THR A 244 -1.49 -3.26 -17.70
CA THR A 244 -2.67 -4.13 -17.68
C THR A 244 -2.25 -5.54 -18.08
N VAL A 245 -2.50 -6.50 -17.20
CA VAL A 245 -1.99 -7.87 -17.33
C VAL A 245 -3.06 -8.94 -17.13
N SER A 246 -2.78 -10.13 -17.62
CA SER A 246 -3.47 -11.37 -17.28
C SER A 246 -2.50 -12.38 -16.70
N LEU A 247 -2.94 -13.01 -15.60
CA LEU A 247 -2.18 -14.01 -14.88
C LEU A 247 -2.64 -15.40 -15.34
N SER A 248 -1.69 -16.24 -15.77
CA SER A 248 -1.95 -17.64 -16.12
C SER A 248 -1.84 -18.57 -14.89
N ASN A 249 -1.79 -19.89 -15.11
CA ASN A 249 -1.84 -20.91 -14.05
C ASN A 249 -0.51 -21.08 -13.29
N TYR A 250 0.18 -19.98 -12.99
CA TYR A 250 1.45 -20.00 -12.31
C TYR A 250 1.47 -19.02 -11.14
N ASN A 251 2.19 -19.38 -10.08
CA ASN A 251 2.49 -18.42 -9.02
C ASN A 251 3.41 -17.32 -9.59
N TYR A 252 2.96 -16.07 -9.48
CA TYR A 252 3.66 -14.89 -9.97
C TYR A 252 4.12 -14.05 -8.80
N GLN A 253 5.24 -13.37 -8.98
CA GLN A 253 5.69 -12.31 -8.10
C GLN A 253 5.44 -10.97 -8.81
N ILE A 254 4.71 -10.07 -8.16
CA ILE A 254 4.35 -8.74 -8.68
C ILE A 254 4.94 -7.69 -7.74
N SER A 255 5.84 -6.86 -8.25
CA SER A 255 6.39 -5.73 -7.49
C SER A 255 5.75 -4.41 -7.90
N LEU A 256 5.20 -3.69 -6.92
CA LEU A 256 4.64 -2.34 -7.10
C LEU A 256 5.68 -1.23 -6.97
N SER A 257 6.97 -1.54 -6.92
CA SER A 257 8.06 -0.56 -6.71
C SER A 257 8.06 0.64 -7.66
N THR A 258 7.62 0.44 -8.90
CA THR A 258 7.77 1.42 -9.99
C THR A 258 6.55 1.47 -10.91
N ASN A 259 5.59 0.57 -10.69
CA ASN A 259 4.49 0.32 -11.60
C ASN A 259 3.18 0.19 -10.83
N ASN A 260 2.12 0.67 -11.46
CA ASN A 260 0.77 0.25 -11.13
C ASN A 260 0.38 -0.97 -11.97
N TYR A 261 -0.49 -1.81 -11.44
CA TYR A 261 -0.97 -2.99 -12.17
C TYR A 261 -2.49 -3.01 -12.21
N ILE A 262 -3.03 -3.37 -13.37
CA ILE A 262 -4.43 -3.73 -13.53
C ILE A 262 -4.50 -5.20 -13.94
N ILE A 263 -5.07 -6.06 -13.10
CA ILE A 263 -5.24 -7.49 -13.38
C ILE A 263 -6.68 -7.73 -13.84
N ARG A 264 -6.87 -8.06 -15.12
CA ARG A 264 -8.21 -8.26 -15.72
C ARG A 264 -8.63 -9.71 -15.90
N ASN A 265 -7.67 -10.62 -15.94
CA ASN A 265 -7.94 -12.04 -16.08
C ASN A 265 -6.98 -12.84 -15.21
N ASN A 266 -7.53 -13.78 -14.45
CA ASN A 266 -6.75 -14.80 -13.73
C ASN A 266 -7.33 -16.16 -14.09
N HIS A 267 -6.57 -17.00 -14.79
CA HIS A 267 -7.10 -18.24 -15.37
C HIS A 267 -7.38 -19.35 -14.33
N ASP A 268 -6.82 -19.25 -13.11
CA ASP A 268 -6.92 -20.29 -12.10
C ASP A 268 -6.97 -19.68 -10.68
N SER A 269 -8.06 -20.00 -9.97
CA SER A 269 -8.34 -19.48 -8.63
C SER A 269 -7.52 -20.12 -7.51
N SER A 270 -6.79 -21.20 -7.79
CA SER A 270 -6.00 -21.92 -6.79
C SER A 270 -4.57 -21.38 -6.62
N ASN A 271 -4.08 -20.59 -7.57
CA ASN A 271 -2.73 -20.06 -7.51
C ASN A 271 -2.64 -18.90 -6.52
N ILE A 272 -1.52 -18.89 -5.79
CA ILE A 272 -1.20 -17.84 -4.82
C ILE A 272 -0.10 -17.00 -5.44
N HIS A 273 -0.40 -15.72 -5.63
CA HIS A 273 0.57 -14.75 -6.18
C HIS A 273 1.11 -13.88 -5.07
N THR A 274 2.36 -13.47 -5.20
CA THR A 274 3.02 -12.63 -4.21
C THR A 274 3.02 -11.19 -4.69
N ILE A 275 2.55 -10.25 -3.84
CA ILE A 275 2.59 -8.81 -4.12
C ILE A 275 3.56 -8.14 -3.16
N TYR A 276 4.53 -7.40 -3.69
CA TYR A 276 5.39 -6.50 -2.93
C TYR A 276 4.91 -5.06 -3.06
N THR A 277 4.40 -4.48 -1.98
CA THR A 277 3.82 -3.13 -2.01
C THR A 277 4.87 -2.04 -1.80
N TYR A 278 4.63 -0.88 -2.41
CA TYR A 278 5.45 0.32 -2.27
C TYR A 278 4.56 1.57 -2.21
N PRO A 279 4.95 2.62 -1.46
CA PRO A 279 4.16 3.84 -1.34
C PRO A 279 3.94 4.56 -2.66
N ASN A 280 2.71 5.04 -2.84
CA ASN A 280 2.20 5.77 -3.99
C ASN A 280 1.89 4.91 -5.23
N GLN A 281 2.28 3.63 -5.24
CA GLN A 281 1.83 2.69 -6.28
C GLN A 281 0.65 1.85 -5.81
N TRP A 282 -0.07 1.31 -6.79
CA TRP A 282 -1.28 0.56 -6.53
C TRP A 282 -1.46 -0.63 -7.49
N LEU A 283 -2.20 -1.62 -7.00
CA LEU A 283 -2.68 -2.75 -7.78
C LEU A 283 -4.20 -2.74 -7.79
N LYS A 284 -4.78 -2.84 -8.98
CA LYS A 284 -6.22 -2.97 -9.18
C LYS A 284 -6.53 -4.35 -9.75
N TYR A 285 -7.46 -5.03 -9.12
CA TYR A 285 -7.98 -6.33 -9.55
C TYR A 285 -9.40 -6.15 -10.12
N GLU A 286 -9.54 -6.42 -11.41
CA GLU A 286 -10.78 -6.27 -12.22
C GLU A 286 -11.28 -7.60 -12.80
N SER A 287 -10.73 -8.74 -12.37
CA SER A 287 -11.12 -10.08 -12.86
C SER A 287 -12.30 -10.66 -12.08
N THR A 288 -13.18 -11.41 -12.73
CA THR A 288 -14.32 -12.08 -12.08
C THR A 288 -13.91 -13.23 -11.19
N ASN A 289 -12.78 -13.86 -11.49
CA ASN A 289 -12.32 -15.08 -10.82
C ASN A 289 -11.84 -14.79 -9.39
N GLN A 290 -11.78 -15.82 -8.56
CA GLN A 290 -11.13 -15.73 -7.27
C GLN A 290 -9.61 -15.65 -7.45
N ILE A 291 -8.92 -14.99 -6.52
CA ILE A 291 -7.46 -14.93 -6.48
C ILE A 291 -6.98 -14.81 -5.04
N THR A 292 -5.82 -15.42 -4.74
CA THR A 292 -5.15 -15.25 -3.45
C THR A 292 -3.83 -14.53 -3.64
N PHE A 293 -3.63 -13.49 -2.84
CA PHE A 293 -2.41 -12.71 -2.79
C PHE A 293 -1.71 -12.88 -1.45
N ASN A 294 -0.44 -13.29 -1.47
CA ASN A 294 0.45 -13.08 -0.34
C ASN A 294 1.02 -11.66 -0.45
N ILE A 295 0.61 -10.78 0.45
CA ILE A 295 0.98 -9.37 0.42
C ILE A 295 2.14 -9.16 1.39
N TYR A 296 3.23 -8.62 0.85
CA TYR A 296 4.45 -8.28 1.57
C TYR A 296 4.70 -6.79 1.44
N ARG A 297 4.60 -6.09 2.56
CA ARG A 297 4.96 -4.67 2.64
C ARG A 297 6.30 -4.56 3.35
N LYS A 298 7.34 -4.18 2.61
CA LYS A 298 8.72 -4.11 3.11
C LYS A 298 9.43 -2.85 2.61
N LYS A 299 9.06 -1.69 3.16
CA LYS A 299 9.83 -0.44 3.01
C LYS A 299 10.38 -0.01 4.37
N GLU A 300 11.70 -0.11 4.51
CA GLU A 300 12.42 0.48 5.62
C GLU A 300 12.23 2.02 5.58
N PRO A 301 12.12 2.70 6.74
CA PRO A 301 12.29 2.18 8.10
C PRO A 301 11.02 1.63 8.77
N TYR A 302 9.87 1.58 8.09
CA TYR A 302 8.58 1.23 8.73
C TYR A 302 8.42 -0.28 8.93
N GLN A 303 7.63 -0.66 9.94
CA GLN A 303 7.25 -2.05 10.23
C GLN A 303 6.86 -2.83 8.97
N ARG A 304 7.30 -4.09 8.91
CA ARG A 304 6.92 -4.99 7.81
C ARG A 304 5.55 -5.58 8.11
N ILE A 305 4.76 -5.73 7.06
CA ILE A 305 3.43 -6.36 7.13
C ILE A 305 3.44 -7.55 6.16
N GLU A 306 2.98 -8.70 6.64
CA GLU A 306 2.80 -9.92 5.85
C GLU A 306 1.44 -10.55 6.14
N PHE A 307 0.68 -10.89 5.09
CA PHE A 307 -0.59 -11.61 5.20
C PHE A 307 -1.03 -12.18 3.85
N SER A 308 -1.97 -13.12 3.89
CA SER A 308 -2.62 -13.70 2.71
C SER A 308 -4.05 -13.18 2.58
N LEU A 309 -4.34 -12.52 1.46
CA LEU A 309 -5.64 -11.96 1.11
C LEU A 309 -6.25 -12.71 -0.07
N THR A 310 -7.42 -13.29 0.14
CA THR A 310 -8.24 -13.89 -0.91
C THR A 310 -9.31 -12.90 -1.33
N ILE A 311 -9.38 -12.60 -2.63
CA ILE A 311 -10.47 -11.84 -3.23
C ILE A 311 -11.43 -12.86 -3.84
N GLU A 312 -12.65 -12.91 -3.33
CA GLU A 312 -13.64 -13.92 -3.76
C GLU A 312 -14.17 -13.66 -5.18
N GLN A 313 -14.69 -14.72 -5.79
CA GLN A 313 -15.31 -14.65 -7.12
C GLN A 313 -16.52 -13.70 -7.10
N SER A 314 -16.61 -12.82 -8.09
CA SER A 314 -17.76 -11.93 -8.26
C SER A 314 -17.90 -11.51 -9.72
N ASN A 315 -19.14 -11.48 -10.23
CA ASN A 315 -19.43 -11.06 -11.61
C ASN A 315 -19.16 -9.56 -11.85
N GLU A 316 -19.16 -8.76 -10.78
CA GLU A 316 -18.93 -7.32 -10.82
C GLU A 316 -18.01 -6.88 -9.69
N GLY A 317 -17.45 -5.68 -9.83
CA GLY A 317 -16.67 -5.03 -8.78
C GLY A 317 -15.17 -5.10 -8.98
N THR A 318 -14.45 -4.33 -8.15
CA THR A 318 -13.01 -4.18 -8.23
C THR A 318 -12.39 -4.15 -6.85
N THR A 319 -11.13 -4.57 -6.77
CA THR A 319 -10.31 -4.43 -5.56
C THR A 319 -9.10 -3.57 -5.87
N LEU A 320 -8.80 -2.60 -5.02
CA LEU A 320 -7.64 -1.72 -5.09
C LEU A 320 -6.79 -1.94 -3.85
N ILE A 321 -5.51 -2.22 -4.05
CA ILE A 321 -4.49 -2.32 -3.01
C ILE A 321 -3.50 -1.19 -3.26
N LYS A 322 -3.32 -0.29 -2.29
CA LYS A 322 -2.45 0.89 -2.43
C LYS A 322 -1.75 1.17 -1.11
N GLU A 323 -0.48 1.56 -1.15
CA GLU A 323 0.21 2.08 0.04
C GLU A 323 0.26 3.60 0.01
N VAL A 324 -0.03 4.24 1.15
CA VAL A 324 0.07 5.70 1.34
C VAL A 324 0.82 6.02 2.62
N GLU A 325 1.60 7.09 2.58
CA GLU A 325 2.27 7.64 3.76
C GLU A 325 1.52 8.86 4.26
N ASN A 326 1.45 9.03 5.59
CA ASN A 326 0.95 10.27 6.15
C ASN A 326 1.95 11.43 5.95
N ASN A 327 1.49 12.67 6.16
CA ASN A 327 2.25 13.88 5.83
C ASN A 327 3.62 13.97 6.52
N ASP A 328 3.72 13.54 7.78
CA ASP A 328 4.97 13.51 8.57
C ASP A 328 5.77 12.20 8.35
N LYS A 329 5.28 11.32 7.47
CA LYS A 329 5.88 10.02 7.12
C LYS A 329 6.10 9.14 8.35
N SER A 330 5.34 9.31 9.42
CA SER A 330 5.44 8.49 10.64
C SER A 330 4.70 7.17 10.53
N ILE A 331 3.67 7.11 9.68
CA ILE A 331 2.82 5.94 9.47
C ILE A 331 2.72 5.65 7.97
N SER A 332 2.99 4.39 7.60
CA SER A 332 2.59 3.85 6.31
C SER A 332 1.28 3.06 6.44
N THR A 333 0.31 3.35 5.58
CA THR A 333 -1.00 2.70 5.56
C THR A 333 -1.16 1.91 4.26
N LEU A 334 -1.37 0.60 4.38
CA LEU A 334 -1.82 -0.24 3.28
C LEU A 334 -3.34 -0.18 3.19
N ILE A 335 -3.86 0.45 2.14
CA ILE A 335 -5.29 0.57 1.86
C ILE A 335 -5.72 -0.57 0.94
N ILE A 336 -6.70 -1.35 1.38
CA ILE A 336 -7.40 -2.35 0.58
C ILE A 336 -8.85 -1.89 0.44
N SER A 337 -9.21 -1.38 -0.73
CA SER A 337 -10.60 -1.03 -1.04
C SER A 337 -11.18 -2.08 -1.97
N SER A 338 -12.28 -2.73 -1.60
CA SER A 338 -12.84 -3.82 -2.40
C SER A 338 -14.34 -3.82 -2.34
N SER A 339 -15.01 -3.76 -3.50
CA SER A 339 -16.45 -4.02 -3.58
C SER A 339 -16.79 -5.52 -3.62
N LYS A 340 -15.77 -6.39 -3.51
CA LYS A 340 -15.89 -7.85 -3.45
C LYS A 340 -15.63 -8.32 -2.02
N HIS A 341 -16.17 -9.49 -1.67
CA HIS A 341 -15.88 -10.15 -0.41
C HIS A 341 -14.37 -10.48 -0.33
N LEU A 342 -13.80 -10.25 0.85
CA LEU A 342 -12.39 -10.45 1.13
C LEU A 342 -12.22 -11.47 2.26
N SER A 343 -11.29 -12.39 2.11
CA SER A 343 -11.01 -13.42 3.12
C SER A 343 -9.53 -13.41 3.47
N PHE A 344 -9.19 -13.20 4.74
CA PHE A 344 -7.82 -13.27 5.25
C PHE A 344 -7.56 -14.69 5.73
N SER A 345 -6.60 -15.37 5.08
CA SER A 345 -6.36 -16.81 5.33
C SER A 345 -5.51 -17.06 6.58
N ASN A 346 -4.70 -16.07 6.97
CA ASN A 346 -3.80 -16.13 8.12
C ASN A 346 -3.93 -14.82 8.93
N ASP A 347 -3.44 -14.84 10.17
CA ASP A 347 -3.27 -13.61 10.94
C ASP A 347 -2.30 -12.66 10.25
N ILE A 348 -2.52 -11.37 10.48
CA ILE A 348 -1.69 -10.31 9.90
C ILE A 348 -0.46 -10.15 10.78
N GLU A 349 0.72 -10.41 10.22
CA GLU A 349 1.97 -10.32 10.94
C GLU A 349 2.59 -8.92 10.80
N PHE A 350 2.85 -8.28 11.94
CA PHE A 350 3.63 -7.06 12.03
C PHE A 350 5.00 -7.40 12.63
N SER A 351 6.07 -7.24 11.85
CA SER A 351 7.43 -7.45 12.36
C SER A 351 8.18 -6.12 12.56
N ARG A 352 8.92 -6.06 13.66
CA ARG A 352 9.72 -4.88 14.03
C ARG A 352 10.83 -4.65 13.00
N THR A 353 10.99 -3.39 12.63
CA THR A 353 12.11 -2.90 11.83
C THR A 353 13.12 -2.17 12.69
N THR A 354 14.18 -1.66 12.05
CA THR A 354 15.27 -0.90 12.67
C THR A 354 14.80 0.38 13.38
N SER A 355 13.63 0.91 13.03
CA SER A 355 13.02 2.08 13.67
C SER A 355 11.81 1.69 14.52
N THR A 356 11.82 2.06 15.80
CA THR A 356 10.69 1.88 16.72
C THR A 356 9.62 2.97 16.59
N THR A 357 9.91 4.05 15.87
CA THR A 357 9.03 5.23 15.75
C THR A 357 8.18 5.23 14.47
N LYS A 358 8.54 4.41 13.47
CA LYS A 358 7.86 4.34 12.17
C LYS A 358 6.94 3.13 12.15
N LYS A 359 5.63 3.40 12.16
CA LYS A 359 4.59 2.38 12.31
C LYS A 359 3.94 2.05 10.96
N SER A 360 3.35 0.87 10.87
CA SER A 360 2.55 0.46 9.73
C SER A 360 1.16 0.06 10.17
N GLN A 361 0.16 0.26 9.32
CA GLN A 361 -1.21 -0.16 9.56
C GLN A 361 -1.88 -0.58 8.25
N ILE A 362 -3.01 -1.25 8.35
CA ILE A 362 -3.86 -1.63 7.20
C ILE A 362 -5.21 -0.95 7.37
N MET A 363 -5.75 -0.41 6.29
CA MET A 363 -7.12 0.11 6.22
C MET A 363 -7.88 -0.66 5.15
N ILE A 364 -9.03 -1.22 5.51
CA ILE A 364 -9.89 -1.97 4.60
C ILE A 364 -11.18 -1.18 4.39
N ILE A 365 -11.63 -1.01 3.13
CA ILE A 365 -12.78 -0.17 2.75
C ILE A 365 -13.73 -0.92 1.81
N GLY A 366 -15.05 -0.79 2.03
CA GLY A 366 -16.09 -0.98 1.01
C GLY A 366 -16.63 -2.41 0.90
N MET A 367 -16.67 -3.13 2.01
CA MET A 367 -16.78 -4.58 2.05
C MET A 367 -18.23 -5.07 1.81
N LYS A 368 -18.45 -6.01 0.89
CA LYS A 368 -19.59 -6.96 0.98
C LYS A 368 -19.36 -8.00 2.11
N GLY A 369 -18.65 -7.63 3.17
CA GLY A 369 -18.09 -8.50 4.21
C GLY A 369 -16.58 -8.77 4.08
N VAL A 370 -15.90 -8.93 5.24
CA VAL A 370 -14.54 -9.49 5.38
C VAL A 370 -14.62 -10.65 6.36
N THR A 371 -13.95 -11.74 6.00
CA THR A 371 -13.73 -12.89 6.87
C THR A 371 -12.27 -12.99 7.28
N PHE A 372 -12.03 -13.29 8.57
CA PHE A 372 -10.71 -13.60 9.12
C PHE A 372 -10.68 -15.06 9.56
N SER A 373 -9.55 -15.74 9.38
CA SER A 373 -9.40 -17.17 9.70
C SER A 373 -9.61 -17.52 11.18
N ASN A 374 -9.30 -16.59 12.10
CA ASN A 374 -9.18 -16.88 13.53
C ASN A 374 -10.23 -16.25 14.45
N ASP A 375 -11.20 -15.45 13.98
CA ASP A 375 -12.20 -14.82 14.87
C ASP A 375 -13.44 -14.24 14.15
N LYS A 376 -14.47 -13.87 14.95
CA LYS A 376 -15.75 -13.24 14.54
C LYS A 376 -15.63 -12.39 13.28
N ASN A 377 -16.41 -12.79 12.27
CA ASN A 377 -16.70 -11.98 11.10
C ASN A 377 -17.38 -10.67 11.52
N ASP A 378 -16.82 -9.53 11.11
CA ASP A 378 -17.45 -8.22 11.27
C ASP A 378 -18.10 -7.84 9.94
N TYR A 379 -19.15 -8.59 9.57
CA TYR A 379 -19.82 -8.48 8.26
C TYR A 379 -20.42 -7.11 7.98
N HIS A 380 -20.55 -6.26 9.02
CA HIS A 380 -21.19 -4.96 8.95
C HIS A 380 -20.21 -3.81 9.18
N CYS A 381 -18.90 -4.04 9.09
CA CYS A 381 -17.92 -2.98 9.13
C CYS A 381 -17.57 -2.52 7.70
N ASP A 382 -17.91 -1.28 7.33
CA ASP A 382 -17.58 -0.70 6.03
C ASP A 382 -16.12 -0.22 5.94
N ILE A 383 -15.57 0.26 7.07
CA ILE A 383 -14.19 0.70 7.18
C ILE A 383 -13.54 0.15 8.44
N MET A 384 -12.48 -0.65 8.26
CA MET A 384 -11.72 -1.26 9.34
C MET A 384 -10.27 -0.81 9.31
N ILE A 385 -9.68 -0.55 10.48
CA ILE A 385 -8.24 -0.35 10.65
C ILE A 385 -7.63 -1.48 11.46
N TYR A 386 -6.53 -2.01 10.95
CA TYR A 386 -5.71 -3.03 11.59
C TYR A 386 -4.34 -2.45 11.96
N LYS A 387 -3.97 -2.59 13.24
CA LYS A 387 -2.68 -2.22 13.81
C LYS A 387 -2.08 -3.44 14.51
N GLU A 388 -0.78 -3.40 14.81
CA GLU A 388 -0.01 -4.49 15.44
C GLU A 388 -0.74 -5.20 16.61
N GLU A 389 -1.45 -4.45 17.46
CA GLU A 389 -2.11 -5.00 18.66
C GLU A 389 -3.64 -4.85 18.66
N THR A 390 -4.21 -4.17 17.66
CA THR A 390 -5.63 -3.78 17.69
C THR A 390 -6.27 -3.81 16.32
N ARG A 391 -7.51 -4.30 16.29
CA ARG A 391 -8.43 -4.21 15.15
C ARG A 391 -9.60 -3.33 15.55
N GLU A 392 -9.90 -2.33 14.73
CA GLU A 392 -10.91 -1.33 15.06
C GLU A 392 -11.82 -1.12 13.85
N CYS A 393 -13.12 -1.36 14.01
CA CYS A 393 -14.08 -0.84 13.06
C CYS A 393 -14.30 0.67 13.29
N ILE A 394 -14.34 1.43 12.21
CA ILE A 394 -14.48 2.90 12.23
C ILE A 394 -15.83 3.34 11.69
N GLU A 395 -16.35 2.61 10.70
CA GLU A 395 -17.62 2.88 10.06
C GLU A 395 -18.37 1.57 9.83
N CYS A 396 -19.64 1.53 10.21
CA CYS A 396 -20.50 0.37 10.04
C CYS A 396 -21.42 0.56 8.83
N GLU A 397 -21.84 -0.56 8.24
CA GLU A 397 -22.87 -0.65 7.21
C GLU A 397 -24.14 0.07 7.66
N LYS A 398 -24.86 0.66 6.70
CA LYS A 398 -26.14 1.31 6.94
C LYS A 398 -27.12 0.40 7.72
N GLY A 399 -27.62 0.89 8.84
CA GLY A 399 -28.50 0.15 9.76
C GLY A 399 -27.78 -0.47 10.96
N TYR A 400 -26.43 -0.43 10.97
CA TYR A 400 -25.59 -0.83 12.08
C TYR A 400 -24.96 0.40 12.73
N TYR A 401 -24.61 0.27 14.01
CA TYR A 401 -23.87 1.30 14.75
C TYR A 401 -22.71 0.65 15.50
N LEU A 402 -21.68 1.45 15.77
CA LEU A 402 -20.47 0.98 16.42
C LEU A 402 -20.64 1.04 17.95
N ASN A 403 -20.56 -0.09 18.63
CA ASN A 403 -20.68 -0.12 20.09
C ASN A 403 -19.38 0.41 20.78
N SER A 404 -19.38 0.47 22.11
CA SER A 404 -18.19 0.86 22.90
C SER A 404 -16.98 -0.07 22.72
N ASN A 405 -17.21 -1.31 22.26
CA ASN A 405 -16.19 -2.32 22.00
C ASN A 405 -15.66 -2.25 20.56
N LYS A 406 -16.07 -1.25 19.76
CA LYS A 406 -15.72 -1.08 18.34
C LYS A 406 -16.19 -2.23 17.43
N GLU A 407 -17.31 -2.86 17.78
CA GLU A 407 -18.01 -3.86 16.95
C GLU A 407 -19.31 -3.26 16.39
N CYS A 408 -19.67 -3.63 15.16
CA CYS A 408 -20.93 -3.21 14.55
C CYS A 408 -22.11 -4.05 15.07
N GLN A 409 -23.11 -3.37 15.63
CA GLN A 409 -24.32 -3.98 16.16
C GLN A 409 -25.55 -3.49 15.43
N LEU A 410 -26.49 -4.41 15.22
CA LEU A 410 -27.83 -4.07 14.75
C LEU A 410 -28.52 -3.31 15.87
N SER A 411 -28.87 -2.04 15.67
CA SER A 411 -29.89 -1.41 16.50
C SER A 411 -31.21 -1.61 15.81
N ASP A 412 -32.12 -2.36 16.42
CA ASP A 412 -33.47 -2.53 15.88
C ASP A 412 -34.18 -1.20 15.64
N ASN A 413 -33.69 -0.09 16.22
CA ASN A 413 -34.35 1.21 16.24
C ASN A 413 -33.48 2.36 15.73
N CYS A 414 -32.27 2.11 15.25
CA CYS A 414 -31.40 3.12 14.62
C CYS A 414 -31.38 2.93 13.10
N ILE A 415 -31.55 4.02 12.35
CA ILE A 415 -31.47 4.06 10.89
C ILE A 415 -30.05 4.47 10.45
N VAL A 416 -29.41 5.42 11.15
CA VAL A 416 -28.05 5.94 10.83
C VAL A 416 -27.33 6.32 12.13
N GLY A 417 -26.06 5.91 12.30
CA GLY A 417 -25.22 6.28 13.45
C GLY A 417 -23.73 6.45 13.10
N TYR A 418 -22.93 6.96 14.04
CA TYR A 418 -21.47 7.07 13.95
C TYR A 418 -20.83 6.85 15.30
N LYS A 419 -19.78 6.02 15.34
CA LYS A 419 -19.17 5.56 16.58
C LYS A 419 -20.27 5.11 17.55
N THR A 420 -20.26 5.59 18.79
CA THR A 420 -21.22 5.25 19.85
C THR A 420 -22.51 6.07 19.81
N TYR A 421 -22.93 6.61 18.65
CA TYR A 421 -24.03 7.59 18.59
C TYR A 421 -25.00 7.32 17.44
N CYS A 422 -26.28 7.13 17.74
CA CYS A 422 -27.32 7.10 16.71
C CYS A 422 -27.78 8.53 16.34
N TYR A 423 -27.75 8.88 15.05
CA TYR A 423 -28.20 10.18 14.53
C TYR A 423 -29.67 10.18 14.11
N GLN A 424 -30.20 9.03 13.69
CA GLN A 424 -31.56 8.91 13.19
C GLN A 424 -32.21 7.64 13.71
N CYS A 425 -33.28 7.77 14.48
CA CYS A 425 -34.07 6.65 14.99
C CYS A 425 -35.19 6.24 14.03
N LYS A 426 -35.65 4.99 14.12
CA LYS A 426 -36.88 4.51 13.46
C LYS A 426 -38.10 5.27 13.98
N GLU A 427 -39.15 5.31 13.18
CA GLU A 427 -40.44 5.90 13.58
C GLU A 427 -40.93 5.23 14.87
N GLY A 428 -41.36 6.04 15.84
CA GLY A 428 -41.73 5.55 17.19
C GLY A 428 -40.61 5.55 18.21
N TYR A 429 -39.40 6.02 17.87
CA TYR A 429 -38.26 6.12 18.80
C TYR A 429 -37.68 7.54 18.85
N ILE A 430 -37.17 7.95 20.01
CA ILE A 430 -36.49 9.22 20.26
C ILE A 430 -35.08 8.99 20.82
N LYS A 431 -34.17 9.92 20.54
CA LYS A 431 -32.78 9.82 20.99
C LYS A 431 -32.63 10.24 22.45
N GLU A 432 -32.06 9.36 23.28
CA GLU A 432 -31.70 9.65 24.66
C GLU A 432 -30.26 9.18 24.93
N LYS A 433 -29.37 10.10 25.33
CA LYS A 433 -27.94 9.83 25.62
C LYS A 433 -27.17 9.08 24.50
N GLY A 434 -27.61 9.17 23.25
CA GLY A 434 -26.97 8.53 22.09
C GLY A 434 -27.64 7.25 21.61
N GLU A 435 -28.65 6.76 22.33
CA GLU A 435 -29.43 5.55 21.98
C GLU A 435 -30.87 5.91 21.57
N CYS A 436 -31.47 5.08 20.71
CA CYS A 436 -32.89 5.22 20.34
C CYS A 436 -33.76 4.47 21.33
N LYS A 437 -34.50 5.23 22.14
CA LYS A 437 -35.49 4.66 23.07
C LYS A 437 -36.90 4.85 22.53
N GLU A 438 -37.77 3.92 22.90
CA GLU A 438 -39.17 3.98 22.53
C GLU A 438 -39.75 5.32 23.00
N LYS A 439 -40.54 5.95 22.13
CA LYS A 439 -41.14 7.27 22.33
C LYS A 439 -41.90 7.28 23.66
N ASP A 440 -41.42 8.08 24.61
CA ASP A 440 -42.17 8.38 25.85
C ASP A 440 -43.55 8.90 25.42
N ASN A 441 -44.62 8.45 26.08
CA ASN A 441 -46.05 8.70 25.78
C ASN A 441 -46.44 10.19 25.74
N LYS A 442 -45.47 11.07 25.93
CA LYS A 442 -45.55 12.53 26.02
C LYS A 442 -45.22 13.23 24.71
N CYS A 443 -44.70 12.53 23.69
CA CYS A 443 -44.52 13.08 22.35
C CYS A 443 -45.54 12.44 21.41
N ASN A 444 -46.30 13.23 20.65
CA ASN A 444 -47.29 12.75 19.69
C ASN A 444 -46.72 12.70 18.26
N LYS A 445 -45.86 13.65 17.88
CA LYS A 445 -45.24 13.71 16.55
C LYS A 445 -43.78 14.12 16.67
N SER A 446 -42.89 13.42 15.97
CA SER A 446 -41.45 13.73 15.93
C SER A 446 -40.95 13.83 14.49
N GLU A 447 -39.89 14.61 14.30
CA GLU A 447 -39.11 14.63 13.06
C GLU A 447 -37.63 14.71 13.44
N ARG A 448 -36.83 13.76 12.93
CA ARG A 448 -35.40 13.61 13.24
C ARG A 448 -35.15 13.49 14.77
N ASN A 449 -34.55 14.52 15.36
CA ASN A 449 -34.12 14.60 16.76
C ASN A 449 -35.07 15.44 17.64
N TYR A 450 -36.22 15.86 17.10
CA TYR A 450 -37.10 16.85 17.73
C TYR A 450 -38.49 16.28 17.91
N CYS A 451 -39.05 16.41 19.10
CA CYS A 451 -40.49 16.28 19.23
C CYS A 451 -41.15 17.54 18.64
N LEU A 452 -41.91 17.37 17.57
CA LEU A 452 -42.66 18.45 16.91
C LEU A 452 -43.98 18.75 17.62
N LYS A 453 -44.54 17.78 18.33
CA LYS A 453 -45.80 17.93 19.06
C LYS A 453 -45.82 17.04 20.29
N CYS A 454 -46.01 17.65 21.46
CA CYS A 454 -46.17 16.92 22.71
C CYS A 454 -47.61 16.45 22.94
N SER A 455 -47.79 15.53 23.89
CA SER A 455 -49.09 15.11 24.41
C SER A 455 -49.70 16.23 25.26
N ASN A 456 -51.02 16.18 25.47
CA ASN A 456 -51.73 17.20 26.24
C ASN A 456 -51.09 17.40 27.63
N GLY A 457 -50.93 18.66 28.04
CA GLY A 457 -50.26 19.02 29.30
C GLY A 457 -48.72 19.11 29.23
N TYR A 458 -48.11 18.84 28.06
CA TYR A 458 -46.65 18.92 27.89
C TYR A 458 -46.28 19.97 26.85
N LYS A 459 -45.18 20.70 27.08
CA LYS A 459 -44.63 21.72 26.18
C LYS A 459 -43.24 21.33 25.68
N ILE A 460 -42.85 21.87 24.53
CA ILE A 460 -41.53 21.60 23.94
C ILE A 460 -40.49 22.49 24.62
N GLN A 461 -39.62 21.90 25.43
CA GLN A 461 -38.51 22.59 26.06
C GLN A 461 -37.20 21.85 25.75
N ASN A 462 -36.21 22.56 25.19
CA ASN A 462 -34.95 21.97 24.72
C ASN A 462 -35.14 20.72 23.83
N ASN A 463 -36.13 20.75 22.93
CA ASN A 463 -36.48 19.66 21.99
C ASN A 463 -37.06 18.39 22.65
N GLN A 464 -37.44 18.47 23.92
CA GLN A 464 -38.12 17.40 24.66
C GLN A 464 -39.45 17.90 25.22
N CYS A 465 -40.36 16.98 25.50
CA CYS A 465 -41.66 17.30 26.10
C CYS A 465 -41.51 17.33 27.62
N ASP A 466 -41.52 18.52 28.20
CA ASP A 466 -41.48 18.69 29.65
C ASP A 466 -42.89 18.96 30.19
N GLY A 467 -43.18 18.40 31.35
CA GLY A 467 -44.51 18.47 31.96
C GLY A 467 -44.78 19.88 32.45
N ASP A 468 -45.79 20.54 31.90
CA ASP A 468 -46.37 21.69 32.57
C ASP A 468 -47.42 21.17 33.55
N LYS A 469 -47.47 21.69 34.78
CA LYS A 469 -48.45 21.24 35.80
C LYS A 469 -49.91 21.62 35.46
N GLU A 470 -50.16 22.06 34.23
CA GLU A 470 -51.45 22.48 33.70
C GLU A 470 -51.87 21.51 32.58
N ASP A 471 -52.45 20.36 32.96
CA ASP A 471 -53.07 19.34 32.06
C ASP A 471 -54.25 19.89 31.22
N GLN A 472 -54.44 21.21 31.24
CA GLN A 472 -55.61 21.93 30.78
C GLN A 472 -55.38 22.57 29.42
N CYS A 473 -54.17 22.48 28.86
CA CYS A 473 -53.79 23.18 27.63
C CYS A 473 -53.29 22.23 26.52
N TYR A 474 -53.67 22.55 25.28
CA TYR A 474 -53.07 22.06 24.04
C TYR A 474 -52.07 23.09 23.51
N TYR A 475 -50.80 22.67 23.42
CA TYR A 475 -49.71 23.52 22.97
C TYR A 475 -49.40 23.31 21.49
N GLU A 476 -49.18 24.41 20.76
CA GLU A 476 -48.41 24.43 19.51
C GLU A 476 -47.11 25.19 19.76
N GLY A 477 -45.97 24.49 19.70
CA GLY A 477 -44.70 25.04 20.16
C GLY A 477 -44.72 25.30 21.68
N ASN A 478 -44.61 26.59 22.05
CA ASN A 478 -44.65 27.06 23.43
C ASN A 478 -45.94 27.84 23.77
N GLU A 479 -46.85 27.99 22.81
CA GLU A 479 -48.07 28.76 23.01
C GLU A 479 -49.26 27.84 23.26
N CYS A 480 -50.04 28.17 24.28
CA CYS A 480 -51.30 27.51 24.55
C CYS A 480 -52.34 27.96 23.54
N VAL A 481 -52.68 27.09 22.59
CA VAL A 481 -53.60 27.43 21.48
C VAL A 481 -55.04 27.00 21.74
N SER A 482 -55.26 26.03 22.63
CA SER A 482 -56.60 25.65 23.07
C SER A 482 -56.57 24.97 24.43
N CYS A 483 -57.75 24.79 25.04
CA CYS A 483 -57.86 24.21 26.38
C CYS A 483 -58.66 22.89 26.38
N SER A 484 -58.35 22.03 27.34
CA SER A 484 -59.10 20.82 27.66
C SER A 484 -60.56 21.14 27.98
N ASN A 485 -61.47 20.19 27.74
CA ASN A 485 -62.90 20.37 27.98
C ASN A 485 -63.17 20.81 29.42
N GLY A 486 -63.93 21.90 29.57
CA GLY A 486 -64.24 22.54 30.88
C GLY A 486 -63.50 23.86 31.11
N TYR A 487 -62.52 24.19 30.26
CA TYR A 487 -61.71 25.40 30.37
C TYR A 487 -61.89 26.30 29.13
N THR A 488 -61.60 27.59 29.29
CA THR A 488 -61.59 28.62 28.23
C THR A 488 -60.21 29.27 28.20
N LEU A 489 -59.68 29.47 26.99
CA LEU A 489 -58.39 30.12 26.75
C LEU A 489 -58.54 31.63 26.93
N ASN A 490 -57.89 32.19 27.95
CA ASN A 490 -57.84 33.62 28.22
C ASN A 490 -56.37 34.06 28.29
N ASN A 491 -55.94 34.96 27.41
CA ASN A 491 -54.57 35.50 27.35
C ASN A 491 -53.48 34.41 27.38
N GLY A 492 -53.65 33.35 26.58
CA GLY A 492 -52.67 32.25 26.50
C GLY A 492 -52.66 31.32 27.72
N LYS A 493 -53.65 31.42 28.62
CA LYS A 493 -53.83 30.52 29.78
C LYS A 493 -55.23 29.94 29.84
N CYS A 494 -55.32 28.68 30.25
CA CYS A 494 -56.60 28.01 30.43
C CYS A 494 -57.19 28.34 31.80
N SER A 495 -58.45 28.77 31.81
CA SER A 495 -59.20 29.10 33.03
C SER A 495 -60.54 28.38 33.02
N ASN A 496 -61.05 27.97 34.18
CA ASN A 496 -62.33 27.26 34.27
C ASN A 496 -63.45 28.09 33.63
N LYS A 497 -64.35 27.44 32.88
CA LYS A 497 -65.60 28.07 32.44
C LYS A 497 -66.37 28.48 33.70
N GLU A 498 -66.41 29.78 34.00
CA GLU A 498 -67.19 30.28 35.14
C GLU A 498 -68.65 29.84 34.95
N LYS A 499 -69.19 29.16 35.96
CA LYS A 499 -70.62 28.85 36.03
C LYS A 499 -71.38 30.17 36.21
N ASN A 500 -71.77 30.81 35.12
CA ASN A 500 -72.73 31.90 35.15
C ASN A 500 -74.03 31.39 35.78
N ARG A 501 -74.32 31.84 37.00
CA ARG A 501 -75.65 31.79 37.61
C ARG A 501 -76.50 32.88 36.96
N ASN A 502 -77.71 32.49 36.57
CA ASN A 502 -78.84 33.27 36.05
C ASN A 502 -78.94 33.44 34.53
N GLY A 503 -79.93 32.74 33.95
CA GLY A 503 -80.82 33.33 32.95
C GLY A 503 -80.95 32.63 31.61
N LYS A 504 -81.92 31.71 31.53
CA LYS A 504 -82.63 31.17 30.34
C LYS A 504 -81.84 30.35 29.32
N ASN A 505 -82.22 29.08 29.24
CA ASN A 505 -82.02 28.21 28.09
C ASN A 505 -82.73 28.80 26.87
N GLU A 506 -81.99 29.00 25.77
CA GLU A 506 -82.49 28.72 24.43
C GLU A 506 -81.39 27.98 23.66
N GLU A 507 -81.73 26.76 23.25
CA GLU A 507 -80.95 25.94 22.33
C GLU A 507 -80.98 26.59 20.95
N ILE A 508 -79.81 26.73 20.30
CA ILE A 508 -79.74 26.88 18.85
C ILE A 508 -78.93 25.71 18.34
N TYR A 509 -79.65 24.75 17.76
CA TYR A 509 -79.10 23.75 16.85
C TYR A 509 -78.66 24.45 15.57
N CYS A 510 -77.44 24.15 15.13
CA CYS A 510 -77.07 24.20 13.72
C CYS A 510 -76.52 22.81 13.34
N GLU A 511 -77.40 21.95 12.84
CA GLU A 511 -77.02 20.88 11.92
C GLU A 511 -76.67 21.50 10.56
N MET A 512 -75.58 21.03 9.95
CA MET A 512 -75.52 20.86 8.49
C MET A 512 -74.67 19.64 8.16
N GLU A 513 -75.33 18.56 7.74
CA GLU A 513 -74.75 17.57 6.84
C GLU A 513 -74.88 18.04 5.37
N ASN A 514 -73.82 17.74 4.60
CA ASN A 514 -73.74 17.58 3.15
C ASN A 514 -73.89 18.80 2.21
N THR A 515 -72.80 19.16 1.53
CA THR A 515 -72.75 19.11 0.04
C THR A 515 -71.32 19.10 -0.55
N LEU A 516 -71.08 18.09 -1.40
CA LEU A 516 -70.27 18.02 -2.63
C LEU A 516 -69.00 18.88 -2.79
N ILE A 517 -67.88 18.16 -2.97
CA ILE A 517 -66.83 18.54 -3.94
C ILE A 517 -67.01 17.62 -5.16
N ILE A 518 -67.41 18.18 -6.31
CA ILE A 518 -67.21 17.57 -7.63
C ILE A 518 -66.09 18.34 -8.33
N ILE A 519 -65.22 17.54 -8.96
CA ILE A 519 -63.97 17.84 -9.64
C ILE A 519 -64.19 18.58 -10.98
N ASN A 520 -63.20 19.38 -11.39
CA ASN A 520 -62.89 19.73 -12.79
C ASN A 520 -61.34 19.91 -12.84
N VAL A 521 -60.54 19.27 -13.70
CA VAL A 521 -60.69 18.28 -14.78
C VAL A 521 -59.54 17.27 -14.63
#